data_AF-A0A662BWM2-F1
#
_entry.id   AF-A0A662BWM2-F1
#
_cell.length_a   1.000
_cell.length_b   1.000
_cell.length_c   1.000
_cell.angle_alpha   90.00
_cell.angle_beta   90.00
_cell.angle_gamma   90.00
#
_symmetry.space_group_name_H-M   'P 1'
#
loop_
_entity.id
_entity.type
_entity.pdbx_description
1 polymer ?
#
loop_
_entity_poly.entity_id
_entity_poly.type
_entity_poly.pdbx_seq_one_letter_code
_entity_poly.pdbx_strand_id
1 'polypeptide(L)'
;MALGFFRPHLPFAVPKKYWDLYDLNSIPMANNPFIPINSPVMSMNSMYELRGYNGFSHLQHPTINVIGEDTARILKHGYYASVSYVDAQIGKLIQHLKDLDIYDQTIIIIWGDHGWKLGEHNSWCKQSNYNIDIHVPMIVYSPNQKNRGKQTFAITELVDIFPSLCEMSGIEVPDYMEGTSFVPLLENPDKEWKAAAFSQFHRRPKVTPDKKRYMGYSIQTKRYHYIEWFYWNNETKEKGEYVTNELYDHETDLDENKNIAGFEGNKELIKKLSGQLNSGWKNARPNSME
;
A
#
# COMPACT_ATOMS: atom_id res chain seq x y z
N MET A 1 14.27 3.39 -18.40
CA MET A 1 12.96 2.98 -18.96
C MET A 1 11.99 2.81 -17.81
N ALA A 2 10.73 3.23 -17.97
CA ALA A 2 9.65 2.88 -17.05
C ALA A 2 8.55 2.17 -17.85
N LEU A 3 8.07 1.04 -17.33
CA LEU A 3 7.01 0.24 -17.92
C LEU A 3 5.94 -0.01 -16.86
N GLY A 4 4.71 0.41 -17.14
CA GLY A 4 3.57 0.19 -16.27
C GLY A 4 2.60 -0.83 -16.86
N PHE A 5 2.29 -1.88 -16.11
CA PHE A 5 1.17 -2.76 -16.42
C PHE A 5 -0.10 -2.21 -15.78
N PHE A 6 -1.14 -1.99 -16.58
CA PHE A 6 -2.43 -1.50 -16.06
C PHE A 6 -3.13 -2.53 -15.17
N ARG A 7 -2.90 -3.83 -15.40
CA ARG A 7 -3.44 -4.91 -14.56
C ARG A 7 -2.60 -5.03 -13.28
N PRO A 8 -3.21 -5.42 -12.14
CA PRO A 8 -4.55 -5.99 -11.98
C PRO A 8 -5.67 -4.96 -11.76
N HIS A 9 -5.52 -3.68 -12.13
CA HIS A 9 -6.62 -2.71 -12.03
C HIS A 9 -7.87 -3.14 -12.82
N LEU A 10 -9.05 -2.74 -12.30
CA LEU A 10 -10.35 -2.88 -12.97
C LEU A 10 -10.34 -2.29 -14.40
N PRO A 11 -11.14 -2.83 -15.34
CA PRO A 11 -11.92 -4.05 -15.21
C PRO A 11 -11.00 -5.28 -15.22
N PHE A 12 -11.33 -6.33 -14.48
CA PHE A 12 -10.56 -7.58 -14.48
C PHE A 12 -10.80 -8.35 -15.78
N ALA A 13 -10.28 -7.85 -16.90
CA ALA A 13 -10.46 -8.42 -18.23
C ALA A 13 -9.10 -8.86 -18.77
N VAL A 14 -8.87 -10.16 -18.76
CA VAL A 14 -7.68 -10.86 -19.25
C VAL A 14 -8.07 -12.15 -19.98
N PRO A 15 -7.19 -12.72 -20.83
CA PRO A 15 -7.53 -13.92 -21.61
C PRO A 15 -7.98 -15.11 -20.76
N LYS A 16 -8.95 -15.88 -21.27
CA LYS A 16 -9.59 -17.02 -20.57
C LYS A 16 -8.58 -17.99 -19.92
N LYS A 17 -7.48 -18.29 -20.60
CA LYS A 17 -6.46 -19.21 -20.09
C LYS A 17 -5.90 -18.85 -18.71
N TYR A 18 -5.96 -17.57 -18.29
CA TYR A 18 -5.52 -17.13 -16.96
C TYR A 18 -6.63 -17.25 -15.91
N TRP A 19 -7.89 -17.17 -16.31
CA TRP A 19 -9.02 -17.53 -15.45
C TRP A 19 -8.99 -19.02 -15.14
N ASP A 20 -8.71 -19.84 -16.15
CA ASP A 20 -8.67 -21.30 -16.05
C ASP A 20 -7.54 -21.84 -15.15
N LEU A 21 -6.60 -20.99 -14.71
CA LEU A 21 -5.58 -21.34 -13.71
C LEU A 21 -6.15 -21.51 -12.30
N TYR A 22 -7.35 -20.97 -12.04
CA TYR A 22 -7.96 -20.93 -10.72
C TYR A 22 -9.34 -21.57 -10.78
N ASP A 23 -9.60 -22.52 -9.88
CA ASP A 23 -10.95 -22.99 -9.62
C ASP A 23 -11.72 -21.90 -8.86
N LEU A 24 -12.81 -21.41 -9.44
CA LEU A 24 -13.66 -20.39 -8.84
C LEU A 24 -14.10 -20.81 -7.43
N ASN A 25 -14.46 -22.08 -7.23
CA ASN A 25 -15.00 -22.56 -5.96
C ASN A 25 -13.94 -22.64 -4.84
N SER A 26 -12.66 -22.72 -5.20
CA SER A 26 -11.57 -22.76 -4.22
C SER A 26 -11.06 -21.38 -3.80
N ILE A 27 -11.52 -20.30 -4.44
CA ILE A 27 -11.05 -18.94 -4.13
C ILE A 27 -11.58 -18.53 -2.75
N PRO A 28 -10.71 -18.23 -1.77
CA PRO A 28 -11.16 -17.91 -0.42
C PRO A 28 -11.86 -16.55 -0.39
N MET A 29 -12.80 -16.39 0.53
CA MET A 29 -13.34 -15.06 0.88
C MET A 29 -12.27 -14.23 1.60
N ALA A 30 -12.51 -12.92 1.77
CA ALA A 30 -11.66 -12.13 2.66
C ALA A 30 -11.79 -12.65 4.10
N ASN A 31 -10.69 -12.63 4.87
CA ASN A 31 -10.71 -13.11 6.26
C ASN A 31 -11.47 -12.15 7.20
N ASN A 32 -11.59 -10.89 6.80
CA ASN A 32 -12.23 -9.82 7.55
C ASN A 32 -13.23 -9.01 6.72
N PRO A 33 -14.32 -9.62 6.21
CA PRO A 33 -15.32 -8.95 5.37
C PRO A 33 -16.29 -8.09 6.21
N PHE A 34 -15.76 -7.35 7.18
CA PHE A 34 -16.49 -6.50 8.11
C PHE A 34 -15.69 -5.22 8.40
N ILE A 35 -16.39 -4.13 8.69
CA ILE A 35 -15.75 -2.84 9.00
C ILE A 35 -14.93 -2.97 10.29
N PRO A 36 -13.72 -2.39 10.37
CA PRO A 36 -12.94 -2.41 11.60
C PRO A 36 -13.70 -1.82 12.78
N ILE A 37 -13.58 -2.49 13.93
CA ILE A 37 -14.23 -2.06 15.16
C ILE A 37 -13.62 -0.72 15.59
N ASN A 38 -14.49 0.23 15.97
CA ASN A 38 -14.13 1.60 16.35
C ASN A 38 -13.43 2.43 15.25
N SER A 39 -13.48 2.04 13.98
CA SER A 39 -13.00 2.91 12.90
C SER A 39 -13.91 4.14 12.77
N PRO A 40 -13.36 5.36 12.64
CA PRO A 40 -14.16 6.53 12.41
C PRO A 40 -14.71 6.57 10.97
N VAL A 41 -15.74 7.38 10.74
CA VAL A 41 -16.54 7.35 9.50
C VAL A 41 -15.76 7.65 8.22
N MET A 42 -14.59 8.30 8.32
CA MET A 42 -13.75 8.71 7.18
C MET A 42 -12.68 7.68 6.79
N SER A 43 -12.44 6.64 7.60
CA SER A 43 -11.34 5.68 7.38
C SER A 43 -11.56 4.87 6.12
N MET A 44 -12.78 4.35 5.97
CA MET A 44 -13.15 3.48 4.86
C MET A 44 -13.26 4.24 3.54
N ASN A 45 -12.85 3.56 2.46
CA ASN A 45 -13.15 4.03 1.11
C ASN A 45 -14.65 3.82 0.81
N SER A 46 -15.13 4.38 -0.30
CA SER A 46 -16.50 4.12 -0.77
C SER A 46 -16.58 3.09 -1.89
N MET A 47 -15.49 2.40 -2.24
CA MET A 47 -15.44 1.49 -3.40
C MET A 47 -15.93 2.13 -4.72
N TYR A 48 -15.86 3.46 -4.85
CA TYR A 48 -16.57 4.18 -5.91
C TYR A 48 -16.13 3.80 -7.33
N GLU A 49 -14.88 3.35 -7.49
CA GLU A 49 -14.35 2.92 -8.79
C GLU A 49 -15.08 1.69 -9.31
N LEU A 50 -15.40 0.73 -8.43
CA LEU A 50 -16.17 -0.45 -8.79
C LEU A 50 -17.58 -0.06 -9.26
N ARG A 51 -18.18 0.97 -8.65
CA ARG A 51 -19.52 1.49 -9.00
C ARG A 51 -19.60 2.12 -10.40
N GLY A 52 -18.45 2.42 -11.00
CA GLY A 52 -18.37 2.90 -12.38
C GLY A 52 -18.67 1.81 -13.43
N TYR A 53 -18.70 0.54 -13.03
CA TYR A 53 -18.94 -0.59 -13.93
C TYR A 53 -20.40 -1.04 -13.93
N ASN A 54 -20.85 -1.56 -15.07
CA ASN A 54 -22.21 -2.08 -15.22
C ASN A 54 -22.48 -3.19 -14.19
N GLY A 55 -23.67 -3.20 -13.60
CA GLY A 55 -24.05 -4.10 -12.52
C GLY A 55 -23.65 -3.63 -11.12
N PHE A 56 -22.80 -2.61 -10.97
CA PHE A 56 -22.29 -2.17 -9.65
C PHE A 56 -22.71 -0.75 -9.23
N SER A 57 -23.50 -0.05 -10.06
CA SER A 57 -23.96 1.31 -9.77
C SER A 57 -24.85 1.43 -8.53
N HIS A 58 -25.49 0.33 -8.11
CA HIS A 58 -26.34 0.25 -6.93
C HIS A 58 -25.56 0.10 -5.61
N LEU A 59 -24.26 -0.22 -5.67
CA LEU A 59 -23.44 -0.39 -4.47
C LEU A 59 -23.33 0.94 -3.70
N GLN A 60 -23.26 0.82 -2.37
CA GLN A 60 -23.17 1.94 -1.45
C GLN A 60 -21.90 1.87 -0.60
N HIS A 61 -21.77 2.77 0.37
CA HIS A 61 -20.61 2.78 1.26
C HIS A 61 -20.51 1.42 1.99
N PRO A 62 -19.30 0.92 2.29
CA PRO A 62 -19.08 -0.32 3.06
C PRO A 62 -19.89 -0.45 4.36
N THR A 63 -20.37 0.66 4.93
CA THR A 63 -21.20 0.67 6.14
C THR A 63 -22.69 0.45 5.89
N ILE A 64 -23.12 0.39 4.62
CA ILE A 64 -24.54 0.29 4.22
C ILE A 64 -24.76 -0.96 3.35
N ASN A 65 -23.80 -1.28 2.48
CA ASN A 65 -23.92 -2.38 1.53
C ASN A 65 -22.78 -3.39 1.74
N VAL A 66 -23.12 -4.67 1.54
CA VAL A 66 -22.20 -5.81 1.49
C VAL A 66 -22.33 -6.44 0.12
N ILE A 67 -21.22 -6.78 -0.52
CA ILE A 67 -21.23 -7.54 -1.77
C ILE A 67 -21.43 -9.03 -1.44
N GLY A 68 -22.40 -9.67 -2.11
CA GLY A 68 -22.68 -11.09 -1.92
C GLY A 68 -21.47 -11.98 -2.28
N GLU A 69 -21.36 -13.13 -1.63
CA GLU A 69 -20.18 -14.00 -1.74
C GLU A 69 -19.89 -14.45 -3.17
N ASP A 70 -20.91 -14.80 -3.96
CA ASP A 70 -20.75 -15.22 -5.35
C ASP A 70 -20.08 -14.13 -6.18
N THR A 71 -20.58 -12.90 -6.08
CA THR A 71 -20.01 -11.74 -6.77
C THR A 71 -18.60 -11.43 -6.29
N ALA A 72 -18.37 -11.48 -4.97
CA ALA A 72 -17.05 -11.28 -4.39
C ALA A 72 -16.04 -12.31 -4.94
N ARG A 73 -16.42 -13.59 -4.98
CA ARG A 73 -15.57 -14.67 -5.48
C ARG A 73 -15.23 -14.50 -6.95
N ILE A 74 -16.19 -14.08 -7.79
CA ILE A 74 -15.96 -13.75 -9.20
C ILE A 74 -14.99 -12.58 -9.36
N LEU A 75 -15.13 -11.52 -8.55
CA LEU A 75 -14.21 -10.38 -8.58
C LEU A 75 -12.79 -10.79 -8.16
N LYS A 76 -12.65 -11.60 -7.11
CA LYS A 76 -11.35 -12.17 -6.69
C LYS A 76 -10.73 -13.04 -7.78
N HIS A 77 -11.54 -13.86 -8.46
CA HIS A 77 -11.10 -14.68 -9.60
C HIS A 77 -10.49 -13.83 -10.71
N GLY A 78 -11.17 -12.74 -11.08
CA GLY A 78 -10.67 -11.81 -12.08
C GLY A 78 -9.37 -11.12 -11.65
N TYR A 79 -9.24 -10.75 -10.38
CA TYR A 79 -8.00 -10.17 -9.84
C TYR A 79 -6.85 -11.18 -9.91
N TYR A 80 -7.04 -12.43 -9.44
CA TYR A 80 -6.02 -13.48 -9.48
C TYR A 80 -5.59 -13.79 -10.91
N ALA A 81 -6.54 -13.95 -11.83
CA ALA A 81 -6.26 -14.12 -13.26
C ALA A 81 -5.45 -12.95 -13.82
N SER A 82 -5.76 -11.72 -13.39
CA SER A 82 -5.04 -10.51 -13.82
C SER A 82 -3.60 -10.48 -13.31
N VAL A 83 -3.35 -10.95 -12.09
CA VAL A 83 -2.00 -11.09 -11.53
C VAL A 83 -1.18 -12.11 -12.33
N SER A 84 -1.71 -13.32 -12.60
CA SER A 84 -1.00 -14.31 -13.44
C SER A 84 -0.73 -13.81 -14.85
N TYR A 85 -1.66 -13.02 -15.41
CA TYR A 85 -1.46 -12.43 -16.73
C TYR A 85 -0.26 -11.47 -16.76
N VAL A 86 -0.12 -10.62 -15.73
CA VAL A 86 1.00 -9.69 -15.58
C VAL A 86 2.29 -10.44 -15.34
N ASP A 87 2.29 -11.45 -14.47
CA ASP A 87 3.45 -12.33 -14.24
C ASP A 87 3.97 -12.93 -15.55
N ALA A 88 3.07 -13.45 -16.39
CA ALA A 88 3.43 -13.96 -17.70
C ALA A 88 3.97 -12.89 -18.67
N GLN A 89 3.53 -11.63 -18.56
CA GLN A 89 4.09 -10.53 -19.36
C GLN A 89 5.48 -10.11 -18.87
N ILE A 90 5.69 -10.09 -17.55
CA ILE A 90 7.01 -9.86 -16.95
C ILE A 90 7.97 -10.96 -17.41
N GLY A 91 7.55 -12.23 -17.39
CA GLY A 91 8.36 -13.35 -17.89
C GLY A 91 8.84 -13.15 -19.33
N LYS A 92 7.98 -12.64 -20.22
CA LYS A 92 8.37 -12.30 -21.60
C LYS A 92 9.38 -11.16 -21.67
N LEU A 93 9.21 -10.11 -20.86
CA LEU A 93 10.16 -9.00 -20.80
C LEU A 93 11.53 -9.51 -20.34
N ILE A 94 11.57 -10.29 -19.26
CA ILE A 94 12.80 -10.87 -18.73
C ILE A 94 13.46 -11.79 -19.77
N GLN A 95 12.68 -12.63 -20.45
CA GLN A 95 13.23 -13.48 -21.52
C GLN A 95 13.83 -12.64 -22.64
N HIS A 96 13.16 -11.56 -23.05
CA HIS A 96 13.67 -10.69 -24.10
C HIS A 96 14.97 -9.97 -23.70
N LEU A 97 15.11 -9.54 -22.44
CA LEU A 97 16.37 -9.00 -21.92
C LEU A 97 17.52 -10.03 -22.00
N LYS A 98 17.23 -11.31 -21.79
CA LYS A 98 18.20 -12.41 -21.93
C LYS A 98 18.54 -12.69 -23.39
N ASP A 99 17.55 -12.71 -24.27
CA ASP A 99 17.77 -12.93 -25.71
C ASP A 99 18.63 -11.82 -26.34
N LEU A 100 18.57 -10.61 -25.78
CA LEU A 100 19.39 -9.46 -26.16
C LEU A 100 20.75 -9.40 -25.44
N ASP A 101 21.06 -10.35 -24.54
CA ASP A 101 22.29 -10.40 -23.75
C ASP A 101 22.54 -9.16 -22.86
N ILE A 102 21.47 -8.50 -22.41
CA ILE A 102 21.55 -7.29 -21.55
C ILE A 102 20.97 -7.51 -20.16
N TYR A 103 20.42 -8.69 -19.86
CA TYR A 103 19.84 -9.02 -18.55
C TYR A 103 20.84 -8.82 -17.40
N ASP A 104 22.07 -9.30 -17.57
CA ASP A 104 23.14 -9.18 -16.55
C ASP A 104 23.77 -7.77 -16.47
N GLN A 105 23.28 -6.82 -17.28
CA GLN A 105 23.67 -5.41 -17.24
C GLN A 105 22.51 -4.49 -16.83
N THR A 106 21.36 -5.07 -16.47
CA THR A 106 20.12 -4.32 -16.21
C THR A 106 19.72 -4.41 -14.74
N ILE A 107 19.58 -3.26 -14.07
CA ILE A 107 18.90 -3.16 -12.78
C ILE A 107 17.40 -3.25 -13.02
N ILE A 108 16.70 -4.10 -12.27
CA ILE A 108 15.26 -4.33 -12.39
C ILE A 108 14.63 -4.13 -11.02
N ILE A 109 13.65 -3.22 -10.94
CA ILE A 109 12.81 -3.05 -9.76
C ILE A 109 11.37 -3.31 -10.20
N ILE A 110 10.70 -4.26 -9.54
CA ILE A 110 9.27 -4.55 -9.73
C ILE A 110 8.55 -4.09 -8.47
N TRP A 111 7.56 -3.22 -8.61
CA TRP A 111 6.78 -2.73 -7.47
C TRP A 111 5.31 -2.49 -7.83
N GLY A 112 4.45 -2.42 -6.81
CA GLY A 112 3.07 -1.93 -6.92
C GLY A 112 2.99 -0.45 -6.56
N ASP A 113 2.12 0.32 -7.22
CA ASP A 113 1.90 1.74 -6.89
C ASP A 113 1.04 1.93 -5.64
N HIS A 114 0.13 0.99 -5.39
CA HIS A 114 -0.64 0.85 -4.15
C HIS A 114 -1.15 -0.59 -4.00
N GLY A 115 -1.65 -0.93 -2.81
CA GLY A 115 -2.31 -2.20 -2.54
C GLY A 115 -3.76 -2.25 -3.05
N TRP A 116 -4.51 -3.29 -2.67
CA TRP A 116 -5.87 -3.50 -3.16
C TRP A 116 -6.70 -4.40 -2.24
N LYS A 117 -7.86 -3.92 -1.81
CA LYS A 117 -8.89 -4.71 -1.10
C LYS A 117 -9.75 -5.50 -2.08
N LEU A 118 -9.94 -6.76 -1.72
CA LEU A 118 -10.69 -7.80 -2.41
C LEU A 118 -11.83 -8.34 -1.52
N GLY A 119 -12.43 -7.45 -0.72
CA GLY A 119 -13.46 -7.76 0.26
C GLY A 119 -13.03 -7.49 1.71
N GLU A 120 -11.73 -7.32 1.97
CA GLU A 120 -11.22 -6.95 3.28
C GLU A 120 -11.87 -5.63 3.74
N HIS A 121 -12.21 -5.57 5.02
CA HIS A 121 -12.95 -4.48 5.64
C HIS A 121 -14.33 -4.22 5.02
N ASN A 122 -14.98 -5.26 4.47
CA ASN A 122 -16.18 -5.16 3.64
C ASN A 122 -16.00 -4.12 2.50
N SER A 123 -14.80 -4.02 1.94
CA SER A 123 -14.42 -2.97 1.00
C SER A 123 -13.64 -3.52 -0.18
N TRP A 124 -13.63 -2.74 -1.26
CA TRP A 124 -13.06 -3.09 -2.55
C TRP A 124 -12.26 -1.90 -3.08
N CYS A 125 -11.27 -2.20 -3.92
CA CYS A 125 -10.30 -1.23 -4.43
C CYS A 125 -9.33 -0.74 -3.35
N LYS A 126 -8.86 0.49 -3.46
CA LYS A 126 -7.85 1.12 -2.59
C LYS A 126 -8.41 2.43 -2.03
N GLN A 127 -7.59 3.40 -1.65
CA GLN A 127 -8.02 4.75 -1.21
C GLN A 127 -8.44 4.85 0.25
N SER A 128 -7.63 4.27 1.12
CA SER A 128 -7.62 4.47 2.57
C SER A 128 -6.17 4.51 3.05
N ASN A 129 -5.96 4.83 4.32
CA ASN A 129 -4.63 4.72 4.92
C ASN A 129 -4.31 3.29 5.37
N TYR A 130 -5.28 2.36 5.40
CA TYR A 130 -5.06 0.98 5.88
C TYR A 130 -3.88 0.31 5.19
N ASN A 131 -3.14 -0.49 5.94
CA ASN A 131 -1.91 -1.16 5.51
C ASN A 131 -2.11 -1.95 4.20
N ILE A 132 -3.26 -2.60 4.01
CA ILE A 132 -3.59 -3.31 2.77
C ILE A 132 -3.61 -2.43 1.50
N ASP A 133 -3.76 -1.11 1.63
CA ASP A 133 -3.72 -0.16 0.50
C ASP A 133 -2.33 0.47 0.29
N ILE A 134 -1.47 0.47 1.30
CA ILE A 134 -0.18 1.19 1.27
C ILE A 134 1.04 0.26 1.30
N HIS A 135 0.84 -1.01 1.68
CA HIS A 135 1.88 -2.03 1.66
C HIS A 135 1.87 -2.75 0.31
N VAL A 136 2.95 -2.54 -0.45
CA VAL A 136 3.09 -3.00 -1.83
C VAL A 136 4.29 -3.93 -1.97
N PRO A 137 4.27 -4.88 -2.93
CA PRO A 137 5.46 -5.64 -3.23
C PRO A 137 6.54 -4.72 -3.79
N MET A 138 7.79 -4.99 -3.42
CA MET A 138 8.98 -4.42 -4.07
C MET A 138 10.04 -5.51 -4.18
N ILE A 139 10.42 -5.87 -5.41
CA ILE A 139 11.46 -6.85 -5.72
C ILE A 139 12.56 -6.13 -6.48
N VAL A 140 13.79 -6.23 -5.99
CA VAL A 140 14.97 -5.59 -6.58
C VAL A 140 15.93 -6.67 -7.07
N TYR A 141 16.33 -6.53 -8.33
CA TYR A 141 17.43 -7.25 -8.94
C TYR A 141 18.47 -6.24 -9.42
N SER A 142 19.72 -6.45 -9.05
CA SER A 142 20.85 -5.69 -9.59
C SER A 142 21.96 -6.64 -10.07
N PRO A 143 22.63 -6.32 -11.20
CA PRO A 143 23.88 -6.97 -11.57
C PRO A 143 24.85 -7.01 -10.38
N ASN A 144 25.52 -8.15 -10.18
CA ASN A 144 26.52 -8.33 -9.10
C ASN A 144 26.00 -8.20 -7.66
N GLN A 145 24.68 -8.16 -7.42
CA GLN A 145 24.13 -8.21 -6.07
C GLN A 145 24.59 -9.49 -5.35
N LYS A 146 25.23 -9.34 -4.19
CA LYS A 146 25.80 -10.47 -3.41
C LYS A 146 24.71 -11.35 -2.77
N ASN A 147 23.66 -10.73 -2.25
CA ASN A 147 22.61 -11.39 -1.47
C ASN A 147 21.36 -11.72 -2.30
N ARG A 148 21.53 -12.40 -3.44
CA ARG A 148 20.39 -12.79 -4.28
C ARG A 148 19.41 -13.69 -3.52
N GLY A 149 18.13 -13.43 -3.66
CA GLY A 149 17.06 -14.20 -3.00
C GLY A 149 16.88 -13.94 -1.51
N LYS A 150 17.62 -12.98 -0.92
CA LYS A 150 17.36 -12.53 0.46
C LYS A 150 16.18 -11.58 0.53
N GLN A 151 15.52 -11.57 1.68
CA GLN A 151 14.43 -10.67 2.02
C GLN A 151 14.84 -9.77 3.18
N THR A 152 14.32 -8.54 3.20
CA THR A 152 14.38 -7.64 4.35
C THR A 152 12.96 -7.33 4.83
N PHE A 153 12.81 -7.10 6.13
CA PHE A 153 11.60 -6.56 6.76
C PHE A 153 11.79 -5.10 7.21
N ALA A 154 12.92 -4.49 6.84
CA ALA A 154 13.17 -3.08 7.07
C ALA A 154 12.17 -2.22 6.28
N ILE A 155 11.79 -1.08 6.86
CA ILE A 155 10.77 -0.20 6.29
C ILE A 155 11.37 0.61 5.13
N THR A 156 10.81 0.45 3.94
CA THR A 156 11.12 1.26 2.76
C THR A 156 9.86 1.95 2.23
N GLU A 157 10.05 3.04 1.50
CA GLU A 157 8.98 3.82 0.88
C GLU A 157 9.20 3.90 -0.64
N LEU A 158 8.14 4.13 -1.42
CA LEU A 158 8.29 4.25 -2.88
C LEU A 158 9.17 5.43 -3.29
N VAL A 159 9.27 6.47 -2.46
CA VAL A 159 10.18 7.61 -2.67
C VAL A 159 11.66 7.22 -2.56
N ASP A 160 11.98 6.05 -2.01
CA ASP A 160 13.34 5.52 -1.89
C ASP A 160 13.85 4.92 -3.20
N ILE A 161 12.97 4.60 -4.15
CA ILE A 161 13.33 3.96 -5.42
C ILE A 161 14.29 4.84 -6.23
N PHE A 162 13.98 6.13 -6.35
CA PHE A 162 14.80 7.06 -7.15
C PHE A 162 16.23 7.22 -6.61
N PRO A 163 16.47 7.59 -5.33
CA PRO A 163 17.83 7.69 -4.81
C PRO A 163 18.57 6.35 -4.86
N SER A 164 17.88 5.22 -4.69
CA SER A 164 18.49 3.89 -4.82
C SER A 164 18.94 3.59 -6.25
N LEU A 165 18.15 3.95 -7.26
CA LEU A 165 18.54 3.80 -8.66
C LEU A 165 19.74 4.68 -9.02
N CYS A 166 19.79 5.91 -8.51
CA CYS A 166 20.94 6.79 -8.67
C CYS A 166 22.21 6.12 -8.11
N GLU A 167 22.18 5.67 -6.86
CA GLU A 167 23.33 5.02 -6.20
C GLU A 167 23.76 3.75 -6.93
N MET A 168 22.82 2.85 -7.26
CA MET A 168 23.14 1.61 -8.00
C MET A 168 23.70 1.86 -9.40
N SER A 169 23.40 3.01 -9.99
CA SER A 169 23.87 3.40 -11.34
C SER A 169 25.14 4.28 -11.31
N GLY A 170 25.68 4.59 -10.12
CA GLY A 170 26.82 5.51 -9.98
C GLY A 170 26.50 6.97 -10.35
N ILE A 171 25.22 7.36 -10.25
CA ILE A 171 24.74 8.72 -10.50
C ILE A 171 24.62 9.44 -9.16
N GLU A 172 25.06 10.70 -9.10
CA GLU A 172 24.91 11.55 -7.92
C GLU A 172 23.43 11.67 -7.51
N VAL A 173 23.14 11.40 -6.24
CA VAL A 173 21.78 11.53 -5.69
C VAL A 173 21.51 13.01 -5.43
N PRO A 174 20.45 13.61 -6.00
CA PRO A 174 20.14 15.00 -5.73
C PRO A 174 19.79 15.27 -4.27
N ASP A 175 20.22 16.42 -3.75
CA ASP A 175 20.06 16.82 -2.34
C ASP A 175 18.61 17.11 -1.92
N TYR A 176 17.75 17.43 -2.88
CA TYR A 176 16.31 17.69 -2.67
C TYR A 176 15.46 16.41 -2.57
N MET A 177 16.07 15.21 -2.61
CA MET A 177 15.36 13.95 -2.42
C MET A 177 14.89 13.77 -0.97
N GLU A 178 13.62 13.40 -0.80
CA GLU A 178 13.07 13.04 0.51
C GLU A 178 13.37 11.58 0.87
N GLY A 179 13.42 10.69 -0.12
CA GLY A 179 13.75 9.27 0.02
C GLY A 179 15.17 9.01 0.50
N THR A 180 15.41 7.79 0.97
CA THR A 180 16.72 7.28 1.39
C THR A 180 17.05 6.03 0.58
N SER A 181 18.22 6.00 -0.05
CA SER A 181 18.66 4.84 -0.82
C SER A 181 18.66 3.57 0.05
N PHE A 182 18.00 2.51 -0.41
CA PHE A 182 17.95 1.21 0.25
C PHE A 182 19.10 0.28 -0.15
N VAL A 183 20.10 0.75 -0.91
CA VAL A 183 21.27 -0.07 -1.29
C VAL A 183 21.94 -0.75 -0.08
N PRO A 184 22.09 -0.11 1.10
CA PRO A 184 22.62 -0.79 2.28
C PRO A 184 21.81 -2.03 2.71
N LEU A 185 20.51 -2.09 2.42
CA LEU A 185 19.66 -3.26 2.69
C LEU A 185 19.89 -4.40 1.69
N LEU A 186 20.36 -4.08 0.47
CA LEU A 186 20.76 -5.10 -0.50
C LEU A 186 22.04 -5.82 -0.05
N GLU A 187 22.91 -5.13 0.67
CA GLU A 187 24.17 -5.67 1.23
C GLU A 187 23.99 -6.31 2.60
N ASN A 188 23.13 -5.73 3.46
CA ASN A 188 22.79 -6.26 4.77
C ASN A 188 21.27 -6.17 4.99
N PRO A 189 20.51 -7.24 4.66
CA PRO A 189 19.05 -7.26 4.79
C PRO A 189 18.54 -7.03 6.22
N ASP A 190 19.37 -7.30 7.24
CA ASP A 190 19.03 -7.18 8.66
C ASP A 190 19.51 -5.85 9.27
N LYS A 191 20.01 -4.91 8.46
CA LYS A 191 20.49 -3.61 8.93
C LYS A 191 19.37 -2.86 9.65
N GLU A 192 19.68 -2.30 10.82
CA GLU A 192 18.79 -1.32 11.45
C GLU A 192 18.60 -0.13 10.52
N TRP A 193 17.34 0.24 10.31
CA TRP A 193 16.94 1.09 9.19
C TRP A 193 15.98 2.20 9.66
N LYS A 194 15.09 2.64 8.77
CA LYS A 194 14.08 3.66 9.05
C LYS A 194 13.20 3.26 10.23
N ALA A 195 12.88 4.26 11.06
CA ALA A 195 12.00 4.07 12.21
C ALA A 195 10.50 4.04 11.82
N ALA A 196 10.14 4.64 10.68
CA ALA A 196 8.77 4.66 10.16
C ALA A 196 8.73 4.96 8.65
N ALA A 197 7.63 4.57 8.00
CA ALA A 197 7.18 5.05 6.70
C ALA A 197 5.97 5.97 6.88
N PHE A 198 5.78 6.90 5.94
CA PHE A 198 4.73 7.92 6.01
C PHE A 198 3.77 7.75 4.85
N SER A 199 2.48 7.92 5.12
CA SER A 199 1.48 7.99 4.07
C SER A 199 0.40 9.03 4.40
N GLN A 200 -0.23 9.56 3.37
CA GLN A 200 -1.31 10.52 3.52
C GLN A 200 -2.42 10.26 2.52
N PHE A 201 -3.67 10.44 2.94
CA PHE A 201 -4.80 10.25 2.06
C PHE A 201 -5.89 11.30 2.27
N HIS A 202 -6.29 11.94 1.17
CA HIS A 202 -7.35 12.94 1.13
C HIS A 202 -8.73 12.28 0.97
N ARG A 203 -9.57 12.41 1.99
CA ARG A 203 -10.97 11.95 1.95
C ARG A 203 -11.90 13.08 1.48
N ARG A 204 -12.57 12.86 0.35
CA ARG A 204 -13.43 13.86 -0.31
C ARG A 204 -14.90 13.73 0.13
N PRO A 205 -15.65 14.84 0.25
CA PRO A 205 -17.08 14.86 0.61
C PRO A 205 -17.96 13.86 -0.14
N LYS A 206 -17.75 13.69 -1.45
CA LYS A 206 -18.55 12.79 -2.29
C LYS A 206 -18.46 11.32 -1.85
N VAL A 207 -17.40 10.94 -1.14
CA VAL A 207 -17.10 9.56 -0.79
C VAL A 207 -17.06 9.33 0.73
N THR A 208 -17.27 10.36 1.55
CA THR A 208 -17.37 10.25 3.01
C THR A 208 -18.84 10.15 3.43
N PRO A 209 -19.22 9.25 4.36
CA PRO A 209 -20.60 9.12 4.83
C PRO A 209 -21.23 10.42 5.34
N ASP A 210 -20.47 11.24 6.06
CA ASP A 210 -20.93 12.52 6.63
C ASP A 210 -20.77 13.72 5.68
N LYS A 211 -20.33 13.47 4.44
CA LYS A 211 -20.08 14.48 3.39
C LYS A 211 -19.06 15.55 3.78
N LYS A 212 -18.24 15.32 4.80
CA LYS A 212 -17.15 16.24 5.17
C LYS A 212 -15.85 15.85 4.46
N ARG A 213 -14.90 16.78 4.52
CA ARG A 213 -13.58 16.66 3.89
C ARG A 213 -12.50 16.50 4.95
N TYR A 214 -11.64 15.51 4.76
CA TYR A 214 -10.59 15.18 5.70
C TYR A 214 -9.26 14.90 5.01
N MET A 215 -8.17 15.08 5.75
CA MET A 215 -6.87 14.53 5.40
C MET A 215 -6.44 13.59 6.51
N GLY A 216 -6.07 12.37 6.15
CA GLY A 216 -5.41 11.44 7.06
C GLY A 216 -3.91 11.49 6.84
N TYR A 217 -3.15 11.64 7.92
CA TYR A 217 -1.69 11.51 7.92
C TYR A 217 -1.32 10.31 8.79
N SER A 218 -0.43 9.46 8.31
CA SER A 218 -0.12 8.21 9.00
C SER A 218 1.37 7.92 9.06
N ILE A 219 1.75 7.16 10.08
CA ILE A 219 3.04 6.50 10.18
C ILE A 219 2.86 4.99 10.37
N GLN A 220 3.63 4.22 9.61
CA GLN A 220 3.83 2.80 9.79
C GLN A 220 5.18 2.58 10.48
N THR A 221 5.18 2.04 11.68
CA THR A 221 6.39 1.61 12.40
C THR A 221 6.57 0.09 12.28
N LYS A 222 7.62 -0.48 12.89
CA LYS A 222 7.81 -1.95 12.92
C LYS A 222 6.62 -2.72 13.52
N ARG A 223 5.83 -2.08 14.40
CA ARG A 223 4.73 -2.72 15.14
C ARG A 223 3.38 -2.03 14.98
N TYR A 224 3.37 -0.71 14.99
CA TYR A 224 2.13 0.06 15.01
C TYR A 224 1.91 0.81 13.71
N HIS A 225 0.66 0.86 13.29
CA HIS A 225 0.18 1.81 12.30
C HIS A 225 -0.68 2.85 13.01
N TYR A 226 -0.32 4.13 12.86
CA TYR A 226 -0.98 5.24 13.53
C TYR A 226 -1.43 6.28 12.50
N ILE A 227 -2.68 6.74 12.61
CA ILE A 227 -3.30 7.68 11.68
C ILE A 227 -3.90 8.84 12.47
N GLU A 228 -3.67 10.08 12.04
CA GLU A 228 -4.36 11.27 12.52
C GLU A 228 -5.21 11.89 11.42
N TRP A 229 -6.47 12.19 11.75
CA TRP A 229 -7.42 12.82 10.85
C TRP A 229 -7.65 14.27 11.22
N PHE A 230 -7.61 15.12 10.20
CA PHE A 230 -7.88 16.55 10.31
C PHE A 230 -8.95 16.93 9.31
N TYR A 231 -9.72 17.98 9.61
CA TYR A 231 -10.45 18.67 8.56
C TYR A 231 -9.47 19.22 7.52
N TRP A 232 -9.89 19.27 6.25
CA TRP A 232 -9.03 19.73 5.16
C TRP A 232 -9.66 20.89 4.41
N ASN A 233 -8.95 22.02 4.35
CA ASN A 233 -9.35 23.16 3.54
C ASN A 233 -8.89 22.95 2.09
N ASN A 234 -9.83 22.69 1.19
CA ASN A 234 -9.51 22.45 -0.22
C ASN A 234 -9.22 23.73 -1.02
N GLU A 235 -9.56 24.90 -0.50
CA GLU A 235 -9.27 26.18 -1.15
C GLU A 235 -7.84 26.59 -0.85
N THR A 236 -7.46 26.64 0.43
CA THR A 236 -6.11 27.02 0.85
C THR A 236 -5.08 25.89 0.75
N LYS A 237 -5.54 24.64 0.60
CA LYS A 237 -4.70 23.43 0.64
C LYS A 237 -3.97 23.25 1.97
N GLU A 238 -4.67 23.55 3.06
CA GLU A 238 -4.10 23.52 4.41
C GLU A 238 -4.79 22.51 5.33
N LYS A 239 -3.99 21.99 6.26
CA LYS A 239 -4.40 21.14 7.38
C LYS A 239 -5.24 21.98 8.36
N GLY A 240 -6.48 21.57 8.57
CA GLY A 240 -7.41 22.20 9.51
C GLY A 240 -7.35 21.59 10.91
N GLU A 241 -8.44 21.73 11.66
CA GLU A 241 -8.53 21.23 13.03
C GLU A 241 -8.45 19.71 13.11
N TYR A 242 -7.86 19.22 14.20
CA TYR A 242 -7.80 17.80 14.53
C TYR A 242 -9.22 17.25 14.76
N VAL A 243 -9.46 16.03 14.27
CA VAL A 243 -10.75 15.36 14.36
C VAL A 243 -10.64 14.14 15.27
N THR A 244 -9.77 13.19 14.92
CA THR A 244 -9.62 11.92 15.63
C THR A 244 -8.33 11.21 15.18
N ASN A 245 -8.04 10.08 15.81
CA ASN A 245 -6.92 9.22 15.44
C ASN A 245 -7.33 7.74 15.41
N GLU A 246 -6.47 6.95 14.79
CA GLU A 246 -6.56 5.50 14.75
C GLU A 246 -5.21 4.90 15.12
N LEU A 247 -5.25 3.75 15.80
CA LEU A 247 -4.07 3.00 16.18
C LEU A 247 -4.36 1.52 15.98
N TYR A 248 -3.47 0.84 15.27
CA TYR A 248 -3.50 -0.60 15.01
C TYR A 248 -2.17 -1.22 15.46
N ASP A 249 -2.25 -2.39 16.11
CA ASP A 249 -1.09 -3.14 16.60
C ASP A 249 -0.88 -4.41 15.77
N HIS A 250 0.09 -4.38 14.86
CA HIS A 250 0.37 -5.47 13.93
C HIS A 250 0.96 -6.72 14.58
N GLU A 251 1.38 -6.67 15.85
CA GLU A 251 1.74 -7.90 16.56
C GLU A 251 0.50 -8.74 16.92
N THR A 252 -0.66 -8.10 17.09
CA THR A 252 -1.89 -8.77 17.54
C THR A 252 -3.03 -8.74 16.52
N ASP A 253 -2.97 -7.82 15.56
CA ASP A 253 -3.99 -7.57 14.55
C ASP A 253 -3.33 -7.08 13.24
N LEU A 254 -2.70 -8.02 12.51
CA LEU A 254 -2.03 -7.76 11.23
C LEU A 254 -2.96 -7.15 10.17
N ASP A 255 -4.25 -7.50 10.24
CA ASP A 255 -5.26 -7.11 9.27
C ASP A 255 -5.98 -5.81 9.65
N GLU A 256 -5.60 -5.15 10.74
CA GLU A 256 -6.15 -3.85 11.17
C GLU A 256 -7.68 -3.84 11.40
N ASN A 257 -8.19 -4.91 12.01
CA ASN A 257 -9.60 -5.12 12.30
C ASN A 257 -10.13 -4.30 13.47
N LYS A 258 -9.26 -3.75 14.32
CA LYS A 258 -9.69 -3.04 15.54
C LYS A 258 -8.85 -1.80 15.80
N ASN A 259 -9.50 -0.64 15.73
CA ASN A 259 -8.92 0.61 16.19
C ASN A 259 -8.87 0.61 17.73
N ILE A 260 -7.65 0.60 18.27
CA ILE A 260 -7.39 0.60 19.73
C ILE A 260 -7.06 1.99 20.29
N ALA A 261 -7.12 3.06 19.48
CA ALA A 261 -6.71 4.39 19.92
C ALA A 261 -7.50 4.91 21.13
N GLY A 262 -8.79 4.54 21.25
CA GLY A 262 -9.65 4.95 22.36
C GLY A 262 -9.38 4.25 23.70
N PHE A 263 -8.48 3.26 23.77
CA PHE A 263 -8.22 2.50 25.00
C PHE A 263 -7.30 3.27 25.95
N GLU A 264 -7.66 3.33 27.24
CA GLU A 264 -6.98 4.18 28.22
C GLU A 264 -5.47 3.90 28.34
N GLY A 265 -5.04 2.65 28.17
CA GLY A 265 -3.64 2.24 28.22
C GLY A 265 -2.77 2.80 27.08
N ASN A 266 -3.38 3.31 26.01
CA ASN A 266 -2.65 3.74 24.81
C ASN A 266 -2.29 5.24 24.80
N LYS A 267 -2.64 6.02 25.84
CA LYS A 267 -2.42 7.48 25.86
C LYS A 267 -0.96 7.88 25.65
N GLU A 268 -0.03 7.26 26.38
CA GLU A 268 1.41 7.56 26.24
C GLU A 268 1.97 7.08 24.90
N LEU A 269 1.48 5.94 24.40
CA LEU A 269 1.87 5.41 23.08
C LEU A 269 1.41 6.35 21.96
N ILE A 270 0.17 6.82 22.01
CA ILE A 270 -0.38 7.80 21.06
C ILE A 270 0.42 9.09 21.10
N LYS A 271 0.75 9.60 22.29
CA LYS A 271 1.59 10.80 22.43
C LYS A 271 2.96 10.61 21.77
N LYS A 272 3.59 9.44 21.94
CA LYS A 272 4.86 9.09 21.29
C LYS A 272 4.73 9.04 19.76
N LEU A 273 3.72 8.32 19.25
CA LEU A 273 3.51 8.14 17.80
C LEU A 273 3.11 9.45 17.12
N SER A 274 2.26 10.26 17.76
CA SER A 274 1.92 11.62 17.32
C SER A 274 3.16 12.52 17.28
N GLY A 275 4.03 12.43 18.29
CA GLY A 275 5.32 13.11 18.30
C GLY A 275 6.18 12.71 17.10
N GLN A 276 6.32 11.41 16.83
CA GLN A 276 7.08 10.87 15.71
C GLN A 276 6.50 11.30 14.34
N LEU A 277 5.18 11.26 14.18
CA LEU A 277 4.49 11.73 12.97
C LEU A 277 4.78 13.21 12.72
N ASN A 278 4.68 14.06 13.76
CA ASN A 278 4.91 15.49 13.66
C ASN A 278 6.40 15.87 13.47
N SER A 279 7.33 15.03 13.95
CA SER A 279 8.76 15.19 13.66
C SER A 279 9.11 14.97 12.19
N GLY A 280 8.23 14.31 11.43
CA GLY A 280 8.35 14.14 9.99
C GLY A 280 9.42 13.14 9.53
N TRP A 281 9.47 12.91 8.22
CA TRP A 281 10.28 11.85 7.61
C TRP A 281 11.78 11.99 7.87
N LYS A 282 12.30 13.23 8.05
CA LYS A 282 13.72 13.50 8.32
C LYS A 282 14.23 12.77 9.56
N ASN A 283 13.40 12.72 10.61
CA ASN A 283 13.73 12.07 11.88
C ASN A 283 13.51 10.55 11.84
N ALA A 284 12.91 10.02 10.77
CA ALA A 284 12.74 8.59 10.56
C ALA A 284 13.84 7.96 9.71
N ARG A 285 14.74 8.76 9.12
CA ARG A 285 15.87 8.26 8.33
C ARG A 285 16.74 7.31 9.17
N PRO A 286 17.37 6.29 8.56
CA PRO A 286 18.35 5.46 9.26
C PRO A 286 19.44 6.35 9.86
N ASN A 287 19.91 6.00 11.05
CA ASN A 287 21.09 6.67 11.60
C ASN A 287 22.24 6.49 10.60
N SER A 288 22.84 7.60 10.17
CA SER A 288 24.14 7.58 9.53
C SER A 288 25.13 7.12 10.59
N MET A 289 25.31 5.81 10.75
CA MET A 289 26.49 5.32 11.45
C MET A 289 27.69 5.73 10.60
N GLU A 290 28.56 6.52 11.21
CA GLU A 290 29.89 6.92 10.73
C GLU A 290 30.68 5.75 10.12
#